data_AF-A0A090LKD3-F1
#
_entry.id   AF-A0A090LKD3-F1
#
_cell.length_a   1.000
_cell.length_b   1.000
_cell.length_c   1.000
_cell.angle_alpha   90.00
_cell.angle_beta   90.00
_cell.angle_gamma   90.00
#
_symmetry.space_group_name_H-M   'P 1'
#
loop_
_entity.id
_entity.type
_entity.pdbx_description
1 polymer ?
#
loop_
_entity_poly.entity_id
_entity_poly.type
_entity_poly.pdbx_seq_one_letter_code
_entity_poly.pdbx_strand_id
1 'polypeptide(L)'
;MAIFKKKYDEFTQYDEQKKLFYIARAHWIQLFKVNMQHTIIAQTFLNIIDEHPHLKPYWIFMRTSKPFETIKVNNVEDDTESLDEDVKQVISSGVLQDSSTYITANLKINNEHKFNNHISTVQAAITIMMDNVDDYKSLIKVIREFGSYHFFYEAFEPHFELFHTYFMITAKKLLVNTTEEIDKKIEESWNALFEELKENMSYGVALQRHTYLKTAITIDDMLTITNDWEKIEMYGLDKIGDLIYNRMKFKYIVILKNMDIELPTDMEEEYKKIKEISHQLIYGLQIAIQHYSFADGFASLPELLTDFTFNHALITICPMVFRKAFNNALIYALTIIMGDNNMKECKIHVWGKLYRILEQAIMTNVARM
;
A
#
# COMPACT_ATOMS: atom_id res chain seq x y z
N MET A 1 31.27 1.40 39.79
CA MET A 1 31.90 1.57 38.46
C MET A 1 30.79 1.98 37.50
N ALA A 2 30.78 3.22 37.01
CA ALA A 2 29.64 3.74 36.25
C ALA A 2 29.72 3.33 34.77
N ILE A 3 28.69 2.67 34.27
CA ILE A 3 28.58 2.33 32.84
C ILE A 3 28.11 3.58 32.10
N PHE A 4 29.02 4.28 31.44
CA PHE A 4 28.68 5.34 30.50
C PHE A 4 27.95 4.72 29.30
N LYS A 5 26.62 4.73 29.34
CA LYS A 5 25.77 4.43 28.18
C LYS A 5 25.94 5.59 27.19
N LYS A 6 26.93 5.46 26.30
CA LYS A 6 27.30 6.47 25.29
C LYS A 6 26.07 6.76 24.43
N LYS A 7 25.41 7.90 24.67
CA LYS A 7 24.51 8.50 23.68
C LYS A 7 25.39 8.77 22.45
N TYR A 8 25.20 7.99 21.39
CA TYR A 8 25.48 8.49 20.06
C TYR A 8 24.44 9.58 19.79
N ASP A 9 24.91 10.75 19.38
CA ASP A 9 24.06 11.89 19.10
C ASP A 9 23.60 11.79 17.65
N GLU A 10 22.30 11.98 17.39
CA GLU A 10 21.70 11.84 16.06
C GLU A 10 22.40 12.75 15.04
N PHE A 11 22.83 13.93 15.49
CA PHE A 11 23.62 14.89 14.71
C PHE A 11 25.01 14.36 14.30
N THR A 12 25.65 13.51 15.11
CA THR A 12 26.96 12.92 14.76
C THR A 12 26.82 11.84 13.69
N GLN A 13 25.75 11.03 13.77
CA GLN A 13 25.44 10.03 12.74
C GLN A 13 25.10 10.70 11.41
N TYR A 14 24.31 11.79 11.47
CA TYR A 14 23.97 12.58 10.30
C TYR A 14 25.21 13.16 9.59
N ASP A 15 26.20 13.72 10.30
CA ASP A 15 27.42 14.27 9.67
C ASP A 15 28.26 13.22 8.92
N GLU A 16 28.05 11.92 9.18
CA GLU A 16 28.62 10.82 8.39
C GLU A 16 27.70 10.46 7.20
N GLN A 17 26.40 10.27 7.43
CA GLN A 17 25.41 9.98 6.38
C GLN A 17 25.30 11.10 5.31
N LYS A 18 25.43 12.38 5.71
CA LYS A 18 25.32 13.55 4.81
C LYS A 18 26.31 13.48 3.65
N LYS A 19 27.51 12.95 3.89
CA LYS A 19 28.54 12.75 2.86
C LYS A 19 28.10 11.74 1.79
N LEU A 20 27.32 10.73 2.19
CA LEU A 20 26.69 9.76 1.29
C LEU A 20 25.54 10.40 0.52
N PHE A 21 24.64 11.13 1.19
CA PHE A 21 23.50 11.79 0.51
C PHE A 21 23.94 12.77 -0.59
N TYR A 22 25.07 13.46 -0.44
CA TYR A 22 25.65 14.28 -1.50
C TYR A 22 26.11 13.49 -2.74
N ILE A 23 26.53 12.22 -2.58
CA ILE A 23 26.91 11.34 -3.70
C ILE A 23 25.65 10.85 -4.43
N ALA A 24 24.61 10.44 -3.69
CA ALA A 24 23.31 10.09 -4.27
C ALA A 24 22.70 11.28 -5.04
N ARG A 25 22.78 12.50 -4.48
CA ARG A 25 22.40 13.74 -5.17
C ARG A 25 23.20 13.98 -6.45
N ALA A 26 24.51 13.83 -6.40
CA ALA A 26 25.36 14.01 -7.58
C ALA A 26 25.00 12.99 -8.68
N HIS A 27 24.76 11.72 -8.32
CA HIS A 27 24.34 10.68 -9.25
C HIS A 27 22.94 10.96 -9.84
N TRP A 28 21.96 11.34 -9.01
CA TRP A 28 20.62 11.76 -9.46
C TRP A 28 20.67 12.91 -10.49
N ILE A 29 21.58 13.86 -10.31
CA ILE A 29 21.82 14.97 -11.25
C ILE A 29 22.48 14.49 -12.56
N GLN A 30 23.27 13.42 -12.57
CA GLN A 30 23.73 12.82 -13.84
C GLN A 30 22.59 12.07 -14.52
N LEU A 31 21.80 11.27 -13.78
CA LEU A 31 20.63 10.56 -14.32
C LEU A 31 19.61 11.49 -14.96
N PHE A 32 19.52 12.75 -14.52
CA PHE A 32 18.71 13.78 -15.20
C PHE A 32 19.25 14.09 -16.60
N LYS A 33 20.57 14.34 -16.72
CA LYS A 33 21.23 14.74 -17.98
C LYS A 33 21.20 13.63 -19.03
N VAL A 34 21.22 12.37 -18.62
CA VAL A 34 21.09 11.19 -19.51
C VAL A 34 19.64 10.71 -19.64
N ASN A 35 18.65 11.47 -19.17
CA ASN A 35 17.21 11.18 -19.29
C ASN A 35 16.76 9.82 -18.68
N MET A 36 17.49 9.30 -17.68
CA MET A 36 17.26 7.97 -17.09
C MET A 36 16.41 7.96 -15.82
N GLN A 37 16.20 9.10 -15.16
CA GLN A 37 15.41 9.19 -13.92
C GLN A 37 14.01 8.56 -14.05
N HIS A 38 13.28 8.94 -15.10
CA HIS A 38 11.92 8.46 -15.34
C HIS A 38 11.91 6.97 -15.66
N THR A 39 12.81 6.51 -16.54
CA THR A 39 12.98 5.12 -16.95
C THR A 39 13.24 4.20 -15.76
N ILE A 40 14.14 4.60 -14.84
CA ILE A 40 14.48 3.79 -13.66
C ILE A 40 13.28 3.67 -12.72
N ILE A 41 12.56 4.77 -12.43
CA ILE A 41 11.38 4.72 -11.56
C ILE A 41 10.24 3.90 -12.22
N ALA A 42 9.96 4.13 -13.51
CA ALA A 42 8.93 3.40 -14.24
C ALA A 42 9.21 1.89 -14.27
N GLN A 43 10.43 1.49 -14.65
CA GLN A 43 10.82 0.09 -14.69
C GLN A 43 10.91 -0.55 -13.29
N THR A 44 11.16 0.24 -12.23
CA THR A 44 11.06 -0.22 -10.83
C THR A 44 9.64 -0.67 -10.51
N PHE A 45 8.63 0.16 -10.77
CA PHE A 45 7.23 -0.21 -10.52
C PHE A 45 6.74 -1.36 -11.40
N LEU A 46 7.19 -1.45 -12.66
CA LEU A 46 6.89 -2.60 -13.53
C LEU A 46 7.48 -3.89 -12.96
N ASN A 47 8.78 -3.93 -12.67
CA ASN A 47 9.46 -5.11 -12.13
C ASN A 47 8.78 -5.61 -10.83
N ILE A 48 8.34 -4.70 -9.96
CA ILE A 48 7.63 -5.09 -8.73
C ILE A 48 6.25 -5.69 -9.03
N ILE A 49 5.51 -5.20 -10.03
CA ILE A 49 4.20 -5.80 -10.39
C ILE A 49 4.36 -7.13 -11.12
N ASP A 50 5.43 -7.31 -11.91
CA ASP A 50 5.70 -8.56 -12.61
C ASP A 50 6.07 -9.69 -11.62
N GLU A 51 6.90 -9.41 -10.61
CA GLU A 51 7.32 -10.38 -9.58
C GLU A 51 6.32 -10.48 -8.40
N HIS A 52 5.54 -9.42 -8.13
CA HIS A 52 4.58 -9.34 -7.03
C HIS A 52 3.19 -8.86 -7.51
N PRO A 53 2.52 -9.59 -8.43
CA PRO A 53 1.26 -9.16 -9.05
C PRO A 53 0.10 -8.95 -8.07
N HIS A 54 0.17 -9.55 -6.88
CA HIS A 54 -0.78 -9.33 -5.80
C HIS A 54 -0.77 -7.90 -5.21
N LEU A 55 0.22 -7.07 -5.54
CA LEU A 55 0.32 -5.66 -5.13
C LEU A 55 -0.34 -4.67 -6.10
N LYS A 56 -0.59 -5.06 -7.35
CA LYS A 56 -1.41 -4.33 -8.37
C LYS A 56 -2.77 -3.84 -7.80
N PRO A 57 -3.45 -4.62 -6.94
CA PRO A 57 -4.48 -4.17 -6.01
C PRO A 57 -4.26 -2.86 -5.23
N TYR A 58 -3.11 -2.61 -4.62
CA TYR A 58 -2.84 -1.38 -3.88
C TYR A 58 -2.53 -0.22 -4.84
N TRP A 59 -1.78 -0.51 -5.90
CA TRP A 59 -1.26 0.51 -6.79
C TRP A 59 -2.29 0.90 -7.86
N ILE A 60 -3.27 1.69 -7.45
CA ILE A 60 -4.37 2.21 -8.29
C ILE A 60 -3.92 3.07 -9.48
N PHE A 61 -2.63 3.42 -9.56
CA PHE A 61 -1.99 4.09 -10.68
C PHE A 61 -1.50 3.11 -11.78
N MET A 62 -1.30 1.82 -11.46
CA MET A 62 -0.98 0.72 -12.39
C MET A 62 -2.22 0.11 -13.06
N ARG A 63 -3.38 0.79 -12.97
CA ARG A 63 -4.66 0.21 -13.36
C ARG A 63 -5.31 0.94 -14.53
N THR A 64 -5.42 0.19 -15.62
CA THR A 64 -6.33 0.43 -16.75
C THR A 64 -7.65 1.02 -16.25
N SER A 65 -7.97 2.20 -16.75
CA SER A 65 -8.87 3.11 -16.05
C SER A 65 -10.33 2.65 -16.06
N LYS A 66 -10.83 2.15 -14.91
CA LYS A 66 -12.21 2.32 -14.40
C LYS A 66 -12.38 1.70 -12.99
N PRO A 67 -12.28 2.48 -11.89
CA PRO A 67 -12.61 1.98 -10.54
C PRO A 67 -14.12 2.01 -10.22
N PHE A 68 -14.89 2.81 -10.98
CA PHE A 68 -16.31 3.05 -10.76
C PHE A 68 -17.06 3.11 -12.08
N GLU A 69 -17.51 1.96 -12.58
CA GLU A 69 -18.76 1.94 -13.34
C GLU A 69 -19.90 1.84 -12.33
N THR A 70 -20.61 2.96 -12.13
CA THR A 70 -22.00 2.90 -11.70
C THR A 70 -22.76 2.12 -12.76
N ILE A 71 -23.52 1.11 -12.34
CA ILE A 71 -24.17 0.16 -13.25
C ILE A 71 -25.06 0.93 -14.24
N LYS A 72 -24.62 0.98 -15.50
CA LYS A 72 -25.46 1.32 -16.65
C LYS A 72 -25.52 0.10 -17.55
N VAL A 73 -26.75 -0.38 -17.74
CA VAL A 73 -27.08 -1.54 -18.58
C VAL A 73 -27.09 -1.09 -20.04
N ASN A 74 -26.53 -1.91 -20.95
CA ASN A 74 -26.37 -1.68 -22.40
C ASN A 74 -25.25 -0.66 -22.74
N ASN A 75 -24.37 -0.85 -23.73
CA ASN A 75 -24.41 -1.66 -24.97
C ASN A 75 -23.06 -2.37 -25.29
N VAL A 76 -23.00 -3.05 -26.45
CA VAL A 76 -21.83 -3.73 -27.05
C VAL A 76 -21.27 -2.88 -28.22
N GLU A 77 -20.17 -3.32 -28.84
CA GLU A 77 -19.52 -2.83 -30.08
C GLU A 77 -18.60 -1.58 -29.93
N ASP A 78 -17.34 -1.57 -30.40
CA ASP A 78 -16.42 -2.74 -30.55
C ASP A 78 -14.95 -2.42 -30.12
N ASP A 79 -13.85 -2.37 -30.89
CA ASP A 79 -13.51 -2.54 -32.33
C ASP A 79 -11.97 -2.83 -32.47
N THR A 80 -11.42 -3.01 -33.69
CA THR A 80 -10.05 -3.52 -33.96
C THR A 80 -9.15 -2.61 -34.82
N GLU A 81 -7.83 -2.60 -34.57
CA GLU A 81 -6.83 -2.13 -35.54
C GLU A 81 -5.43 -2.76 -35.29
N SER A 82 -4.52 -2.70 -36.28
CA SER A 82 -3.31 -3.56 -36.36
C SER A 82 -1.97 -2.80 -36.35
N LEU A 83 -0.92 -3.45 -35.81
CA LEU A 83 0.45 -2.92 -35.70
C LEU A 83 1.48 -4.06 -35.87
N ASP A 84 2.04 -4.25 -37.07
CA ASP A 84 3.14 -5.21 -37.32
C ASP A 84 3.99 -4.88 -38.57
N GLU A 85 4.31 -3.62 -38.87
CA GLU A 85 5.33 -3.27 -39.88
C GLU A 85 6.48 -2.45 -39.25
N ASP A 86 6.16 -1.34 -38.58
CA ASP A 86 7.16 -0.42 -37.99
C ASP A 86 8.14 -1.12 -37.02
N VAL A 87 7.65 -2.12 -36.27
CA VAL A 87 8.43 -2.93 -35.31
C VAL A 87 9.63 -3.62 -35.98
N LYS A 88 9.49 -4.04 -37.24
CA LYS A 88 10.53 -4.77 -37.98
C LYS A 88 11.68 -3.87 -38.43
N GLN A 89 11.45 -2.55 -38.52
CA GLN A 89 12.47 -1.59 -38.96
C GLN A 89 13.40 -1.17 -37.80
N VAL A 90 12.84 -0.99 -36.59
CA VAL A 90 13.57 -0.47 -35.41
C VAL A 90 14.69 -1.41 -34.92
N ILE A 91 14.51 -2.73 -35.03
CA ILE A 91 15.48 -3.74 -34.56
C ILE A 91 16.84 -3.63 -35.30
N SER A 92 16.89 -2.97 -36.46
CA SER A 92 18.06 -2.94 -37.34
C SER A 92 19.13 -1.89 -37.01
N SER A 93 18.82 -0.82 -36.26
CA SER A 93 19.61 0.42 -36.31
C SER A 93 20.67 0.64 -35.22
N GLY A 94 20.67 -0.12 -34.12
CA GLY A 94 21.80 -0.20 -33.17
C GLY A 94 22.26 1.10 -32.48
N VAL A 95 21.40 2.11 -32.35
CA VAL A 95 21.69 3.40 -31.68
C VAL A 95 20.93 3.48 -30.36
N LEU A 96 21.54 4.05 -29.32
CA LEU A 96 20.87 4.43 -28.06
C LEU A 96 19.77 5.45 -28.36
N GLN A 97 18.52 5.02 -28.26
CA GLN A 97 17.34 5.85 -28.48
C GLN A 97 16.91 6.60 -27.21
N ASP A 98 16.08 7.63 -27.40
CA ASP A 98 15.51 8.45 -26.33
C ASP A 98 14.70 7.60 -25.34
N SER A 99 14.54 8.09 -24.10
CA SER A 99 14.00 7.30 -22.99
C SER A 99 12.59 6.77 -23.26
N SER A 100 11.79 7.54 -24.01
CA SER A 100 10.47 7.17 -24.53
C SER A 100 10.46 5.85 -25.33
N THR A 101 11.54 5.52 -26.04
CA THR A 101 11.62 4.35 -26.94
C THR A 101 12.12 3.08 -26.24
N TYR A 102 12.94 3.20 -25.18
CA TYR A 102 13.33 2.04 -24.37
C TYR A 102 12.17 1.58 -23.45
N ILE A 103 11.26 2.49 -23.12
CA ILE A 103 10.06 2.24 -22.30
C ILE A 103 8.97 1.45 -23.06
N THR A 104 9.02 1.37 -24.40
CA THR A 104 7.92 0.85 -25.21
C THR A 104 7.86 -0.69 -25.33
N ALA A 105 8.86 -1.42 -24.82
CA ALA A 105 8.94 -2.88 -24.96
C ALA A 105 7.94 -3.66 -24.09
N ASN A 106 7.49 -3.10 -22.96
CA ASN A 106 6.64 -3.79 -21.98
C ASN A 106 5.29 -3.08 -21.72
N LEU A 107 4.27 -3.58 -22.42
CA LEU A 107 2.85 -3.56 -22.03
C LEU A 107 2.12 -2.20 -21.96
N LYS A 108 0.79 -2.28 -22.02
CA LYS A 108 -0.15 -1.15 -22.24
C LYS A 108 -0.15 -0.08 -21.13
N ILE A 109 0.44 -0.37 -19.96
CA ILE A 109 0.39 0.48 -18.75
C ILE A 109 1.25 1.75 -18.91
N ASN A 110 2.34 1.70 -19.68
CA ASN A 110 3.26 2.85 -19.82
C ASN A 110 2.65 4.05 -20.57
N ASN A 111 1.53 3.86 -21.27
CA ASN A 111 0.78 4.96 -21.89
C ASN A 111 -0.32 5.53 -20.98
N GLU A 112 -0.48 5.02 -19.75
CA GLU A 112 -1.51 5.50 -18.83
C GLU A 112 -1.09 6.79 -18.10
N HIS A 113 -1.87 7.86 -18.32
CA HIS A 113 -1.72 9.15 -17.64
C HIS A 113 -1.61 9.04 -16.12
N LYS A 114 -2.28 8.05 -15.48
CA LYS A 114 -2.17 7.83 -14.03
C LYS A 114 -0.81 7.28 -13.61
N PHE A 115 -0.27 6.32 -14.37
CA PHE A 115 1.05 5.75 -14.13
C PHE A 115 2.11 6.85 -14.29
N ASN A 116 2.15 7.52 -15.44
CA ASN A 116 3.14 8.54 -15.75
C ASN A 116 3.10 9.75 -14.81
N ASN A 117 1.91 10.13 -14.31
CA ASN A 117 1.80 11.16 -13.28
C ASN A 117 2.35 10.69 -11.93
N HIS A 118 2.19 9.42 -11.56
CA HIS A 118 2.81 8.88 -10.35
C HIS A 118 4.33 8.81 -10.49
N ILE A 119 4.86 8.32 -11.62
CA ILE A 119 6.32 8.32 -11.89
C ILE A 119 6.89 9.74 -11.79
N SER A 120 6.24 10.72 -12.41
CA SER A 120 6.64 12.13 -12.34
C SER A 120 6.55 12.70 -10.91
N THR A 121 5.56 12.26 -10.11
CA THR A 121 5.43 12.65 -8.69
C THR A 121 6.56 12.07 -7.85
N VAL A 122 6.96 10.81 -8.07
CA VAL A 122 8.10 10.19 -7.38
C VAL A 122 9.42 10.82 -7.80
N GLN A 123 9.59 11.13 -9.09
CA GLN A 123 10.76 11.86 -9.60
C GLN A 123 10.89 13.27 -8.99
N ALA A 124 9.77 13.98 -8.85
CA ALA A 124 9.73 15.27 -8.16
C ALA A 124 10.02 15.11 -6.65
N ALA A 125 9.44 14.11 -5.98
CA ALA A 125 9.69 13.84 -4.56
C ALA A 125 11.17 13.53 -4.27
N ILE A 126 11.83 12.70 -5.09
CA ILE A 126 13.27 12.44 -4.98
C ILE A 126 14.07 13.73 -5.18
N THR A 127 13.70 14.56 -6.16
CA THR A 127 14.38 15.84 -6.41
C THR A 127 14.23 16.80 -5.21
N ILE A 128 13.04 16.94 -4.64
CA ILE A 128 12.80 17.73 -3.42
C ILE A 128 13.63 17.20 -2.24
N MET A 129 13.77 15.88 -2.08
CA MET A 129 14.66 15.31 -1.05
C MET A 129 16.11 15.72 -1.31
N MET A 130 16.60 15.60 -2.55
CA MET A 130 17.97 16.02 -2.91
C MET A 130 18.22 17.52 -2.66
N ASP A 131 17.25 18.39 -2.92
CA ASP A 131 17.34 19.83 -2.65
C ASP A 131 17.43 20.13 -1.13
N ASN A 132 16.87 19.26 -0.29
CA ASN A 132 16.88 19.41 1.17
C ASN A 132 18.09 18.72 1.87
N VAL A 133 18.96 17.99 1.17
CA VAL A 133 20.13 17.27 1.75
C VAL A 133 21.08 18.18 2.55
N ASP A 134 21.06 19.49 2.34
CA ASP A 134 21.87 20.43 3.12
C ASP A 134 21.30 20.72 4.52
N ASP A 135 19.98 20.65 4.72
CA ASP A 135 19.26 20.81 6.00
C ASP A 135 18.47 19.55 6.36
N TYR A 136 19.06 18.72 7.24
CA TYR A 136 18.45 17.50 7.76
C TYR A 136 17.05 17.70 8.32
N LYS A 137 16.82 18.81 9.02
CA LYS A 137 15.56 19.03 9.74
C LYS A 137 14.41 19.25 8.76
N SER A 138 14.68 19.94 7.66
CA SER A 138 13.72 20.11 6.56
C SER A 138 13.56 18.82 5.75
N LEU A 139 14.66 18.11 5.44
CA LEU A 139 14.62 16.80 4.77
C LEU A 139 13.73 15.80 5.53
N ILE A 140 14.03 15.57 6.81
CA ILE A 140 13.31 14.63 7.68
C ILE A 140 11.84 15.03 7.83
N LYS A 141 11.52 16.33 7.90
CA LYS A 141 10.13 16.80 7.90
C LYS A 141 9.41 16.40 6.60
N VAL A 142 10.01 16.68 5.45
CA VAL A 142 9.42 16.38 4.14
C VAL A 142 9.20 14.87 3.95
N ILE A 143 10.18 14.03 4.31
CA ILE A 143 10.04 12.58 4.21
C ILE A 143 8.90 12.06 5.09
N ARG A 144 8.79 12.54 6.35
CA ARG A 144 7.68 12.18 7.25
C ARG A 144 6.33 12.67 6.73
N GLU A 145 6.28 13.84 6.11
CA GLU A 145 5.07 14.40 5.48
C GLU A 145 4.62 13.54 4.28
N PHE A 146 5.55 13.11 3.42
CA PHE A 146 5.27 12.13 2.36
C PHE A 146 4.76 10.80 2.94
N GLY A 147 5.36 10.29 4.02
CA GLY A 147 4.88 9.10 4.74
C GLY A 147 3.43 9.23 5.21
N SER A 148 3.08 10.34 5.86
CA SER A 148 1.71 10.62 6.31
C SER A 148 0.69 10.66 5.16
N TYR A 149 1.07 11.11 3.96
CA TYR A 149 0.19 11.02 2.79
C TYR A 149 0.00 9.58 2.28
N HIS A 150 1.04 8.73 2.35
CA HIS A 150 0.98 7.35 1.86
C HIS A 150 -0.01 6.46 2.65
N PHE A 151 -0.30 6.79 3.90
CA PHE A 151 -1.41 6.20 4.68
C PHE A 151 -2.76 6.26 3.94
N PHE A 152 -3.05 7.37 3.27
CA PHE A 152 -4.31 7.58 2.53
C PHE A 152 -4.33 6.87 1.17
N TYR A 153 -3.15 6.51 0.64
CA TYR A 153 -3.00 5.68 -0.57
C TYR A 153 -2.95 4.18 -0.26
N GLU A 154 -3.30 3.78 0.97
CA GLU A 154 -3.31 2.39 1.44
C GLU A 154 -1.93 1.71 1.44
N ALA A 155 -0.86 2.49 1.31
CA ALA A 155 0.50 2.00 1.43
C ALA A 155 0.92 1.86 2.91
N PHE A 156 1.83 0.92 3.15
CA PHE A 156 2.37 0.59 4.46
C PHE A 156 3.86 0.25 4.33
N GLU A 157 4.52 0.13 5.48
CA GLU A 157 5.97 0.22 5.67
C GLU A 157 6.81 -0.66 4.71
N PRO A 158 6.51 -1.95 4.47
CA PRO A 158 7.28 -2.80 3.56
C PRO A 158 7.20 -2.39 2.08
N HIS A 159 6.21 -1.59 1.65
CA HIS A 159 6.19 -1.07 0.27
C HIS A 159 7.38 -0.15 -0.01
N PHE A 160 7.94 0.53 1.00
CA PHE A 160 9.09 1.42 0.83
C PHE A 160 10.39 0.61 0.66
N GLU A 161 10.54 -0.46 1.43
CA GLU A 161 11.66 -1.41 1.32
C GLU A 161 11.64 -2.17 -0.02
N LEU A 162 10.44 -2.55 -0.47
CA LEU A 162 10.25 -3.18 -1.77
C LEU A 162 10.60 -2.23 -2.92
N PHE A 163 10.17 -0.96 -2.85
CA PHE A 163 10.55 0.05 -3.83
C PHE A 163 12.06 0.28 -3.87
N HIS A 164 12.73 0.43 -2.72
CA HIS A 164 14.19 0.54 -2.62
C HIS A 164 14.91 -0.65 -3.24
N THR A 165 14.53 -1.88 -2.86
CA THR A 165 15.13 -3.12 -3.36
C THR A 165 15.10 -3.18 -4.89
N TYR A 166 13.92 -2.96 -5.48
CA TYR A 166 13.76 -3.01 -6.93
C TYR A 166 14.33 -1.78 -7.64
N PHE A 167 14.40 -0.61 -7.01
CA PHE A 167 15.09 0.56 -7.56
C PHE A 167 16.58 0.25 -7.76
N MET A 168 17.23 -0.36 -6.77
CA MET A 168 18.65 -0.72 -6.87
C MET A 168 18.91 -1.83 -7.89
N ILE A 169 18.05 -2.85 -7.97
CA ILE A 169 18.10 -3.87 -9.03
C ILE A 169 17.94 -3.24 -10.42
N THR A 170 16.96 -2.34 -10.57
CA THR A 170 16.63 -1.67 -11.83
C THR A 170 17.74 -0.74 -12.29
N ALA A 171 18.25 0.12 -11.40
CA ALA A 171 19.35 1.02 -11.69
C ALA A 171 20.62 0.26 -12.09
N LYS A 172 20.99 -0.80 -11.35
CA LYS A 172 22.12 -1.67 -11.71
C LYS A 172 21.95 -2.32 -13.09
N LYS A 173 20.75 -2.85 -13.38
CA LYS A 173 20.44 -3.53 -14.66
C LYS A 173 20.46 -2.57 -15.86
N LEU A 174 19.98 -1.33 -15.68
CA LEU A 174 19.87 -0.35 -16.78
C LEU A 174 21.14 0.48 -17.01
N LEU A 175 22.04 0.58 -16.02
CA LEU A 175 23.23 1.44 -16.08
C LEU A 175 24.55 0.65 -16.23
N VAL A 176 24.50 -0.67 -16.36
CA VAL A 176 25.70 -1.51 -16.55
C VAL A 176 26.40 -1.21 -17.88
N ASN A 177 27.71 -1.03 -17.85
CA ASN A 177 28.56 -0.53 -18.94
C ASN A 177 28.29 0.94 -19.37
N THR A 178 27.61 1.75 -18.55
CA THR A 178 27.43 3.20 -18.81
C THR A 178 28.40 4.05 -17.98
N THR A 179 28.52 5.34 -18.28
CA THR A 179 29.29 6.29 -17.44
C THR A 179 28.62 6.58 -16.08
N GLU A 180 27.37 6.14 -15.92
CA GLU A 180 26.53 6.32 -14.73
C GLU A 180 26.34 5.00 -13.95
N GLU A 181 27.14 3.96 -14.25
CA GLU A 181 27.08 2.65 -13.61
C GLU A 181 27.14 2.75 -12.07
N ILE A 182 26.34 1.92 -11.40
CA ILE A 182 26.23 1.88 -9.94
C ILE A 182 27.49 1.22 -9.35
N ASP A 183 28.56 2.00 -9.20
CA ASP A 183 29.74 1.59 -8.44
C ASP A 183 29.41 1.37 -6.95
N LYS A 184 30.32 0.75 -6.19
CA LYS A 184 30.13 0.44 -4.77
C LYS A 184 29.78 1.70 -3.93
N LYS A 185 30.38 2.85 -4.22
CA LYS A 185 30.20 4.10 -3.47
C LYS A 185 28.88 4.78 -3.83
N ILE A 186 28.43 4.66 -5.08
CA ILE A 186 27.10 5.07 -5.54
C ILE A 186 26.05 4.17 -4.88
N GLU A 187 26.27 2.85 -4.82
CA GLU A 187 25.41 1.90 -4.09
C GLU A 187 25.31 2.23 -2.60
N GLU A 188 26.43 2.39 -1.89
CA GLU A 188 26.46 2.81 -0.49
C GLU A 188 25.71 4.14 -0.28
N SER A 189 25.78 5.06 -1.25
CA SER A 189 25.08 6.34 -1.17
C SER A 189 23.56 6.26 -1.33
N TRP A 190 23.08 5.45 -2.28
CA TRP A 190 21.65 5.25 -2.49
C TRP A 190 21.03 4.43 -1.37
N ASN A 191 21.71 3.37 -0.91
CA ASN A 191 21.24 2.56 0.21
C ASN A 191 21.11 3.41 1.49
N ALA A 192 22.09 4.26 1.81
CA ALA A 192 21.97 5.16 2.96
C ALA A 192 20.77 6.12 2.85
N LEU A 193 20.52 6.68 1.66
CA LEU A 193 19.36 7.57 1.44
C LEU A 193 18.02 6.83 1.50
N PHE A 194 17.96 5.59 0.98
CA PHE A 194 16.74 4.79 1.01
C PHE A 194 16.42 4.21 2.39
N GLU A 195 17.41 3.90 3.23
CA GLU A 195 17.16 3.55 4.64
C GLU A 195 16.58 4.76 5.40
N GLU A 196 17.14 5.96 5.21
CA GLU A 196 16.62 7.21 5.79
C GLU A 196 15.18 7.50 5.31
N LEU A 197 14.91 7.27 4.02
CA LEU A 197 13.57 7.35 3.44
C LEU A 197 12.63 6.32 4.08
N LYS A 198 13.05 5.06 4.17
CA LYS A 198 12.26 3.94 4.71
C LYS A 198 11.87 4.20 6.16
N GLU A 199 12.81 4.57 7.03
CA GLU A 199 12.54 4.87 8.43
C GLU A 199 11.54 6.03 8.58
N ASN A 200 11.80 7.15 7.89
CA ASN A 200 11.02 8.37 8.10
C ASN A 200 9.66 8.36 7.39
N MET A 201 9.52 7.71 6.22
CA MET A 201 8.21 7.49 5.61
C MET A 201 7.38 6.52 6.45
N SER A 202 8.00 5.46 7.00
CA SER A 202 7.34 4.53 7.92
C SER A 202 6.87 5.23 9.19
N TYR A 203 7.70 6.09 9.78
CA TYR A 203 7.30 6.95 10.90
C TYR A 203 6.09 7.84 10.55
N GLY A 204 6.06 8.44 9.35
CA GLY A 204 4.93 9.23 8.87
C GLY A 204 3.63 8.42 8.76
N VAL A 205 3.69 7.24 8.14
CA VAL A 205 2.55 6.30 8.07
C VAL A 205 2.07 5.91 9.48
N ALA A 206 2.97 5.52 10.37
CA ALA A 206 2.64 5.09 11.73
C ALA A 206 2.05 6.23 12.58
N LEU A 207 2.54 7.47 12.43
CA LEU A 207 2.00 8.65 13.11
C LEU A 207 0.59 8.99 12.62
N GLN A 208 0.36 8.96 11.31
CA GLN A 208 -0.96 9.18 10.73
C GLN A 208 -1.94 8.05 11.12
N ARG A 209 -1.47 6.81 11.19
CA ARG A 209 -2.21 5.64 11.69
C ARG A 209 -2.61 5.79 13.15
N HIS A 210 -1.69 6.21 14.04
CA HIS A 210 -2.00 6.48 15.44
C HIS A 210 -3.04 7.60 15.58
N THR A 211 -2.89 8.69 14.82
CA THR A 211 -3.86 9.79 14.79
C THR A 211 -5.24 9.30 14.35
N TYR A 212 -5.30 8.47 13.30
CA TYR A 212 -6.54 7.87 12.82
C TYR A 212 -7.21 6.98 13.89
N LEU A 213 -6.46 6.11 14.58
CA LEU A 213 -6.99 5.30 15.69
C LEU A 213 -7.54 6.16 16.84
N LYS A 214 -6.97 7.35 17.09
CA LYS A 214 -7.47 8.30 18.08
C LYS A 214 -8.73 9.05 17.66
N THR A 215 -8.86 9.46 16.39
CA THR A 215 -9.83 10.50 15.99
C THR A 215 -10.81 10.13 14.87
N ALA A 216 -10.75 8.91 14.31
CA ALA A 216 -11.58 8.54 13.16
C ALA A 216 -13.06 8.27 13.48
N ILE A 217 -13.42 8.14 14.76
CA ILE A 217 -14.78 7.88 15.23
C ILE A 217 -15.23 8.97 16.20
N THR A 218 -16.53 9.29 16.16
CA THR A 218 -17.20 10.20 17.09
C THR A 218 -17.95 9.41 18.17
N ILE A 219 -18.41 10.12 19.20
CA ILE A 219 -19.27 9.54 20.24
C ILE A 219 -20.60 9.05 19.64
N ASP A 220 -21.19 9.78 18.69
CA ASP A 220 -22.44 9.40 18.04
C ASP A 220 -22.28 8.19 17.10
N ASP A 221 -21.12 8.08 16.42
CA ASP A 221 -20.75 6.87 15.67
C ASP A 221 -20.70 5.65 16.64
N MET A 222 -20.04 5.80 17.80
CA MET A 222 -19.92 4.73 18.80
C MET A 222 -21.24 4.35 19.45
N LEU A 223 -22.09 5.32 19.81
CA LEU A 223 -23.45 5.06 20.29
C LEU A 223 -24.27 4.31 19.24
N THR A 224 -24.12 4.65 17.97
CA THR A 224 -24.78 3.92 16.87
C THR A 224 -24.30 2.46 16.80
N ILE A 225 -22.99 2.24 16.94
CA ILE A 225 -22.36 0.91 16.91
C ILE A 225 -22.80 0.05 18.11
N THR A 226 -22.73 0.56 19.34
CA THR A 226 -23.11 -0.22 20.54
C THR A 226 -24.59 -0.64 20.50
N ASN A 227 -25.49 0.28 20.12
CA ASN A 227 -26.92 0.00 19.95
C ASN A 227 -27.21 -1.04 18.83
N ASP A 228 -26.32 -1.22 17.87
CA ASP A 228 -26.40 -2.29 16.87
C ASP A 228 -25.73 -3.58 17.36
N TRP A 229 -24.65 -3.48 18.14
CA TRP A 229 -23.90 -4.61 18.68
C TRP A 229 -24.76 -5.51 19.57
N GLU A 230 -25.62 -4.94 20.42
CA GLU A 230 -26.60 -5.69 21.21
C GLU A 230 -27.44 -6.66 20.35
N LYS A 231 -27.86 -6.21 19.16
CA LYS A 231 -28.67 -7.02 18.22
C LYS A 231 -27.85 -8.09 17.52
N ILE A 232 -26.55 -7.84 17.30
CA ILE A 232 -25.60 -8.80 16.75
C ILE A 232 -25.29 -9.91 17.78
N GLU A 233 -25.12 -9.55 19.06
CA GLU A 233 -24.96 -10.52 20.15
C GLU A 233 -26.24 -11.35 20.36
N MET A 234 -27.43 -10.73 20.29
CA MET A 234 -28.71 -11.46 20.27
C MET A 234 -28.86 -12.39 19.06
N TYR A 235 -28.30 -12.04 17.90
CA TYR A 235 -28.26 -12.92 16.73
C TYR A 235 -27.29 -14.09 16.94
N GLY A 236 -26.10 -13.82 17.51
CA GLY A 236 -25.06 -14.78 17.86
C GLY A 236 -23.81 -14.65 16.98
N LEU A 237 -22.64 -14.52 17.60
CA LEU A 237 -21.37 -14.16 16.95
C LEU A 237 -20.93 -15.19 15.89
N ASP A 238 -21.02 -16.50 16.19
CA ASP A 238 -20.67 -17.56 15.22
C ASP A 238 -21.57 -17.51 13.97
N LYS A 239 -22.84 -17.11 14.13
CA LYS A 239 -23.80 -17.05 13.02
C LYS A 239 -23.51 -15.86 12.10
N ILE A 240 -23.12 -14.71 12.64
CA ILE A 240 -22.67 -13.59 11.79
C ILE A 240 -21.31 -13.91 11.15
N GLY A 241 -20.41 -14.62 11.83
CA GLY A 241 -19.19 -15.18 11.22
C GLY A 241 -19.48 -16.08 10.01
N ASP A 242 -20.45 -17.00 10.14
CA ASP A 242 -20.87 -17.87 9.03
C ASP A 242 -21.65 -17.12 7.93
N LEU A 243 -22.44 -16.09 8.24
CA LEU A 243 -23.02 -15.21 7.21
C LEU A 243 -21.93 -14.48 6.41
N ILE A 244 -20.94 -13.92 7.11
CA ILE A 244 -19.82 -13.21 6.49
C ILE A 244 -19.03 -14.16 5.61
N TYR A 245 -18.59 -15.32 6.12
CA TYR A 245 -17.88 -16.33 5.34
C TYR A 245 -18.62 -16.71 4.05
N ASN A 246 -19.91 -17.02 4.15
CA ASN A 246 -20.70 -17.46 3.00
C ASN A 246 -20.88 -16.37 1.94
N ARG A 247 -20.92 -15.09 2.32
CA ARG A 247 -20.94 -13.96 1.37
C ARG A 247 -19.54 -13.63 0.83
N MET A 248 -18.53 -13.71 1.69
CA MET A 248 -17.15 -13.31 1.42
C MET A 248 -16.48 -14.22 0.40
N LYS A 249 -16.61 -15.55 0.53
CA LYS A 249 -16.00 -16.53 -0.40
C LYS A 249 -16.32 -16.25 -1.87
N PHE A 250 -17.59 -15.91 -2.17
CA PHE A 250 -18.02 -15.53 -3.52
C PHE A 250 -17.45 -14.18 -3.95
N LYS A 251 -17.51 -13.17 -3.06
CA LYS A 251 -17.05 -11.81 -3.38
C LYS A 251 -15.54 -11.74 -3.59
N TYR A 252 -14.76 -12.54 -2.87
CA TYR A 252 -13.30 -12.67 -3.00
C TYR A 252 -12.91 -13.14 -4.41
N ILE A 253 -13.46 -14.27 -4.86
CA ILE A 253 -13.19 -14.84 -6.20
C ILE A 253 -13.58 -13.86 -7.31
N VAL A 254 -14.73 -13.18 -7.18
CA VAL A 254 -15.17 -12.17 -8.16
C VAL A 254 -14.20 -11.00 -8.23
N ILE A 255 -13.62 -10.56 -7.10
CA ILE A 255 -12.64 -9.48 -7.12
C ILE A 255 -11.29 -9.94 -7.71
N LEU A 256 -10.81 -11.15 -7.38
CA LEU A 256 -9.57 -11.69 -7.97
C LEU A 256 -9.67 -11.78 -9.50
N LYS A 257 -10.75 -12.38 -10.02
CA LYS A 257 -11.01 -12.47 -11.47
C LYS A 257 -11.13 -11.09 -12.13
N ASN A 258 -11.82 -10.14 -11.49
CA ASN A 258 -11.95 -8.78 -12.01
C ASN A 258 -10.66 -7.94 -11.91
N MET A 259 -9.60 -8.45 -11.28
CA MET A 259 -8.29 -7.78 -11.17
C MET A 259 -7.18 -8.49 -11.97
N ASP A 260 -7.54 -9.57 -12.68
CA ASP A 260 -6.60 -10.41 -13.42
C ASP A 260 -5.49 -10.95 -12.50
N ILE A 261 -5.92 -11.58 -11.40
CA ILE A 261 -5.08 -12.23 -10.39
C ILE A 261 -5.43 -13.72 -10.38
N GLU A 262 -4.41 -14.57 -10.46
CA GLU A 262 -4.58 -16.02 -10.40
C GLU A 262 -5.26 -16.47 -9.09
N LEU A 263 -6.03 -17.55 -9.18
CA LEU A 263 -6.68 -18.13 -8.01
C LEU A 263 -5.70 -19.04 -7.25
N PRO A 264 -5.82 -19.14 -5.91
CA PRO A 264 -5.08 -20.15 -5.12
C PRO A 264 -5.16 -21.55 -5.74
N THR A 265 -4.03 -22.26 -5.74
CA THR A 265 -3.94 -23.64 -6.24
C THR A 265 -4.75 -24.63 -5.38
N ASP A 266 -4.87 -24.37 -4.08
CA ASP A 266 -5.82 -25.03 -3.19
C ASP A 266 -6.87 -24.03 -2.69
N MET A 267 -8.02 -24.02 -3.36
CA MET A 267 -9.17 -23.19 -2.98
C MET A 267 -9.87 -23.66 -1.70
N GLU A 268 -9.81 -24.96 -1.35
CA GLU A 268 -10.49 -25.49 -0.16
C GLU A 268 -9.73 -25.10 1.12
N GLU A 269 -8.40 -25.11 1.07
CA GLU A 269 -7.56 -24.56 2.14
C GLU A 269 -7.75 -23.04 2.29
N GLU A 270 -7.82 -22.29 1.18
CA GLU A 270 -8.17 -20.86 1.23
C GLU A 270 -9.57 -20.63 1.83
N TYR A 271 -10.58 -21.45 1.51
CA TYR A 271 -11.91 -21.33 2.12
C TYR A 271 -11.92 -21.61 3.63
N LYS A 272 -11.13 -22.57 4.12
CA LYS A 272 -10.96 -22.80 5.56
C LYS A 272 -10.42 -21.55 6.26
N LYS A 273 -9.36 -20.96 5.72
CA LYS A 273 -8.74 -19.71 6.21
C LYS A 273 -9.72 -18.54 6.17
N ILE A 274 -10.45 -18.34 5.05
CA ILE A 274 -11.48 -17.29 4.96
C ILE A 274 -12.60 -17.53 5.99
N LYS A 275 -13.02 -18.78 6.25
CA LYS A 275 -14.00 -19.06 7.31
C LYS A 275 -13.46 -18.69 8.69
N GLU A 276 -12.26 -19.15 9.04
CA GLU A 276 -11.63 -18.87 10.33
C GLU A 276 -11.51 -17.35 10.56
N ILE A 277 -10.92 -16.62 9.62
CA ILE A 277 -10.72 -15.17 9.75
C ILE A 277 -12.07 -14.42 9.73
N SER A 278 -13.10 -14.91 9.01
CA SER A 278 -14.45 -14.34 9.06
C SER A 278 -15.09 -14.42 10.45
N HIS A 279 -14.82 -15.48 11.20
CA HIS A 279 -15.25 -15.62 12.60
C HIS A 279 -14.37 -14.79 13.52
N GLN A 280 -13.04 -14.89 13.40
CA GLN A 280 -12.11 -14.18 14.28
C GLN A 280 -12.22 -12.64 14.16
N LEU A 281 -12.52 -12.09 12.97
CA LEU A 281 -12.76 -10.65 12.81
C LEU A 281 -14.03 -10.15 13.51
N ILE A 282 -15.02 -11.00 13.79
CA ILE A 282 -16.17 -10.62 14.63
C ILE A 282 -15.71 -10.43 16.09
N TYR A 283 -14.85 -11.30 16.61
CA TYR A 283 -14.23 -11.10 17.92
C TYR A 283 -13.28 -9.91 17.94
N GLY A 284 -12.54 -9.65 16.85
CA GLY A 284 -11.75 -8.43 16.68
C GLY A 284 -12.58 -7.13 16.73
N LEU A 285 -13.77 -7.14 16.11
CA LEU A 285 -14.74 -6.04 16.22
C LEU A 285 -15.30 -5.92 17.65
N GLN A 286 -15.58 -7.03 18.33
CA GLN A 286 -16.04 -7.03 19.73
C GLN A 286 -14.99 -6.40 20.66
N ILE A 287 -13.72 -6.81 20.53
CA ILE A 287 -12.58 -6.25 21.27
C ILE A 287 -12.48 -4.74 21.02
N ALA A 288 -12.57 -4.30 19.76
CA ALA A 288 -12.54 -2.88 19.43
C ALA A 288 -13.65 -2.10 20.14
N ILE A 289 -14.91 -2.55 20.04
CA ILE A 289 -16.07 -1.88 20.63
C ILE A 289 -15.96 -1.80 22.16
N GLN A 290 -15.54 -2.89 22.81
CA GLN A 290 -15.40 -2.97 24.27
C GLN A 290 -14.27 -2.10 24.85
N HIS A 291 -13.28 -1.72 24.04
CA HIS A 291 -12.08 -1.00 24.49
C HIS A 291 -11.94 0.42 23.92
N TYR A 292 -13.02 0.98 23.35
CA TYR A 292 -13.06 2.40 22.97
C TYR A 292 -12.93 3.32 24.19
N SER A 293 -11.97 4.26 24.14
CA SER A 293 -11.74 5.29 25.15
C SER A 293 -12.22 6.67 24.68
N PHE A 294 -12.96 7.38 25.52
CA PHE A 294 -13.32 8.79 25.27
C PHE A 294 -12.11 9.74 25.22
N ALA A 295 -10.97 9.36 25.81
CA ALA A 295 -9.76 10.19 25.85
C ALA A 295 -8.77 9.85 24.73
N ASP A 296 -8.72 8.59 24.31
CA ASP A 296 -7.66 8.04 23.44
C ASP A 296 -8.19 7.28 22.21
N GLY A 297 -9.51 7.26 21.98
CA GLY A 297 -10.13 6.50 20.90
C GLY A 297 -9.80 5.02 20.99
N PHE A 298 -9.12 4.51 19.96
CA PHE A 298 -8.64 3.13 19.87
C PHE A 298 -7.11 3.02 19.92
N ALA A 299 -6.40 3.97 20.56
CA ALA A 299 -4.94 4.01 20.57
C ALA A 299 -4.25 2.72 21.07
N SER A 300 -4.87 2.02 22.04
CA SER A 300 -4.40 0.75 22.61
C SER A 300 -4.89 -0.49 21.86
N LEU A 301 -5.76 -0.34 20.86
CA LEU A 301 -6.29 -1.47 20.10
C LEU A 301 -5.22 -2.34 19.40
N PRO A 302 -4.07 -1.81 18.92
CA PRO A 302 -2.97 -2.65 18.46
C PRO A 302 -2.50 -3.64 19.53
N GLU A 303 -2.28 -3.17 20.77
CA GLU A 303 -1.78 -4.03 21.85
C GLU A 303 -2.75 -5.16 22.17
N LEU A 304 -4.06 -4.87 22.19
CA LEU A 304 -5.13 -5.83 22.42
C LEU A 304 -5.32 -6.86 21.28
N LEU A 305 -4.83 -6.54 20.07
CA LEU A 305 -4.94 -7.40 18.88
C LEU A 305 -3.60 -8.04 18.48
N THR A 306 -2.60 -8.02 19.37
CA THR A 306 -1.28 -8.61 19.13
C THR A 306 -1.40 -10.09 18.75
N ASP A 307 -1.95 -10.92 19.63
CA ASP A 307 -2.12 -12.36 19.40
C ASP A 307 -3.05 -12.68 18.23
N PHE A 308 -4.11 -11.88 18.05
CA PHE A 308 -4.99 -11.97 16.88
C PHE A 308 -4.20 -11.78 15.57
N THR A 309 -3.28 -10.80 15.54
CA THR A 309 -2.48 -10.48 14.36
C THR A 309 -1.56 -11.63 13.99
N PHE A 310 -0.79 -12.12 14.97
CA PHE A 310 0.15 -13.23 14.79
C PHE A 310 -0.54 -14.52 14.31
N ASN A 311 -1.72 -14.84 14.83
CA ASN A 311 -2.40 -16.10 14.53
C ASN A 311 -3.30 -16.05 13.28
N HIS A 312 -3.95 -14.91 12.99
CA HIS A 312 -5.04 -14.87 11.99
C HIS A 312 -4.92 -13.77 10.93
N ALA A 313 -4.11 -12.72 11.13
CA ALA A 313 -4.00 -11.62 10.16
C ALA A 313 -2.95 -11.85 9.05
N LEU A 314 -2.03 -12.80 9.25
CA LEU A 314 -0.94 -13.12 8.33
C LEU A 314 -1.37 -13.76 6.99
N ILE A 315 -2.66 -13.85 6.66
CA ILE A 315 -3.14 -14.55 5.47
C ILE A 315 -4.20 -13.77 4.68
N THR A 316 -3.82 -13.35 3.47
CA THR A 316 -4.50 -13.72 2.21
C THR A 316 -3.66 -13.23 1.04
N ILE A 317 -3.80 -13.85 -0.14
CA ILE A 317 -2.95 -13.55 -1.32
C ILE A 317 -2.94 -12.04 -1.65
N CYS A 318 -4.07 -11.35 -1.46
CA CYS A 318 -4.08 -9.89 -1.41
C CYS A 318 -5.01 -9.36 -0.29
N PRO A 319 -4.47 -8.72 0.76
CA PRO A 319 -5.31 -8.20 1.85
C PRO A 319 -6.26 -7.09 1.40
N MET A 320 -5.90 -6.28 0.39
CA MET A 320 -6.82 -5.29 -0.21
C MET A 320 -8.08 -5.94 -0.81
N VAL A 321 -7.94 -7.13 -1.41
CA VAL A 321 -9.04 -7.93 -1.98
C VAL A 321 -9.87 -8.59 -0.88
N PHE A 322 -9.22 -9.21 0.11
CA PHE A 322 -9.85 -9.73 1.32
C PHE A 322 -10.72 -8.64 1.99
N ARG A 323 -10.13 -7.47 2.25
CA ARG A 323 -10.78 -6.31 2.88
C ARG A 323 -12.06 -5.86 2.18
N LYS A 324 -12.05 -5.81 0.84
CA LYS A 324 -13.23 -5.46 0.05
C LYS A 324 -14.30 -6.55 0.06
N ALA A 325 -13.91 -7.82 0.13
CA ALA A 325 -14.85 -8.93 0.28
C ALA A 325 -15.45 -8.99 1.69
N PHE A 326 -14.64 -8.82 2.74
CA PHE A 326 -15.08 -8.76 4.14
C PHE A 326 -16.03 -7.58 4.39
N ASN A 327 -15.65 -6.36 4.00
CA ASN A 327 -16.51 -5.19 4.22
C ASN A 327 -17.87 -5.33 3.52
N ASN A 328 -17.90 -5.86 2.28
CA ASN A 328 -19.16 -6.15 1.59
C ASN A 328 -19.99 -7.23 2.29
N ALA A 329 -19.34 -8.22 2.91
CA ALA A 329 -19.97 -9.30 3.65
C ALA A 329 -20.51 -8.84 5.02
N LEU A 330 -19.77 -7.99 5.74
CA LEU A 330 -20.18 -7.35 6.99
C LEU A 330 -21.42 -6.47 6.77
N ILE A 331 -21.40 -5.56 5.81
CA ILE A 331 -22.56 -4.70 5.50
C ILE A 331 -23.79 -5.54 5.09
N TYR A 332 -23.59 -6.62 4.32
CA TYR A 332 -24.65 -7.56 3.97
C TYR A 332 -25.25 -8.27 5.21
N ALA A 333 -24.41 -8.76 6.13
CA ALA A 333 -24.88 -9.41 7.36
C ALA A 333 -25.59 -8.42 8.31
N LEU A 334 -25.06 -7.20 8.45
CA LEU A 334 -25.74 -6.11 9.17
C LEU A 334 -27.09 -5.78 8.55
N THR A 335 -27.21 -5.80 7.23
CA THR A 335 -28.50 -5.57 6.53
C THR A 335 -29.53 -6.66 6.84
N ILE A 336 -29.10 -7.92 6.99
CA ILE A 336 -29.98 -9.02 7.43
C ILE A 336 -30.45 -8.81 8.88
N ILE A 337 -29.56 -8.38 9.78
CA ILE A 337 -29.87 -8.26 11.22
C ILE A 337 -30.69 -6.98 11.53
N MET A 338 -30.39 -5.87 10.86
CA MET A 338 -31.04 -4.57 11.11
C MET A 338 -32.22 -4.28 10.18
N GLY A 339 -32.28 -4.90 9.00
CA GLY A 339 -33.21 -4.60 7.91
C GLY A 339 -32.80 -3.40 7.05
N ASP A 340 -33.14 -3.45 5.75
CA ASP A 340 -32.74 -2.45 4.74
C ASP A 340 -33.07 -1.00 5.14
N ASN A 341 -34.26 -0.79 5.72
CA ASN A 341 -34.73 0.53 6.16
C ASN A 341 -33.84 1.18 7.24
N ASN A 342 -33.05 0.38 7.96
CA ASN A 342 -32.16 0.83 9.02
C ASN A 342 -30.68 0.91 8.58
N MET A 343 -30.25 0.09 7.62
CA MET A 343 -28.89 0.16 7.02
C MET A 343 -28.78 1.26 5.94
N LYS A 344 -29.09 2.49 6.34
CA LYS A 344 -28.89 3.68 5.50
C LYS A 344 -27.40 4.00 5.35
N GLU A 345 -27.06 4.76 4.30
CA GLU A 345 -25.69 5.13 3.95
C GLU A 345 -24.85 5.64 5.14
N CYS A 346 -25.41 6.51 6.00
CA CYS A 346 -24.72 7.00 7.19
C CYS A 346 -24.25 5.86 8.12
N LYS A 347 -25.08 4.85 8.36
CA LYS A 347 -24.74 3.68 9.16
C LYS A 347 -23.73 2.77 8.45
N ILE A 348 -23.82 2.64 7.13
CA ILE A 348 -22.82 1.93 6.31
C ILE A 348 -21.44 2.59 6.47
N HIS A 349 -21.36 3.93 6.43
CA HIS A 349 -20.10 4.68 6.66
C HIS A 349 -19.58 4.51 8.09
N VAL A 350 -20.46 4.55 9.12
CA VAL A 350 -20.09 4.29 10.53
C VAL A 350 -19.43 2.93 10.70
N TRP A 351 -20.06 1.86 10.18
CA TRP A 351 -19.51 0.51 10.24
C TRP A 351 -18.26 0.34 9.38
N GLY A 352 -18.15 1.08 8.26
CA GLY A 352 -16.93 1.20 7.47
C GLY A 352 -15.76 1.81 8.23
N LYS A 353 -15.98 2.88 9.01
CA LYS A 353 -14.97 3.47 9.91
C LYS A 353 -14.46 2.44 10.92
N LEU A 354 -15.36 1.78 11.66
CA LEU A 354 -14.99 0.79 12.68
C LEU A 354 -14.14 -0.34 12.09
N TYR A 355 -14.51 -0.85 10.92
CA TYR A 355 -13.72 -1.88 10.25
C TYR A 355 -12.34 -1.38 9.79
N ARG A 356 -12.23 -0.15 9.26
CA ARG A 356 -10.93 0.46 8.91
C ARG A 356 -10.07 0.74 10.15
N ILE A 357 -10.67 1.04 11.30
CA ILE A 357 -9.97 1.17 12.59
C ILE A 357 -9.40 -0.18 13.04
N LEU A 358 -10.20 -1.26 13.00
CA LEU A 358 -9.74 -2.63 13.27
C LEU A 358 -8.58 -3.01 12.33
N GLU A 359 -8.72 -2.74 11.03
CA GLU A 359 -7.65 -2.94 10.05
C GLU A 359 -6.38 -2.15 10.42
N GLN A 360 -6.49 -0.88 10.82
CA GLN A 360 -5.31 -0.10 11.19
C GLN A 360 -4.66 -0.57 12.50
N ALA A 361 -5.41 -1.11 13.44
CA ALA A 361 -4.81 -1.76 14.61
C ALA A 361 -4.01 -3.01 14.22
N ILE A 362 -4.57 -3.85 13.34
CA ILE A 362 -3.88 -5.03 12.76
C ILE A 362 -2.62 -4.61 11.99
N MET A 363 -2.71 -3.63 11.09
CA MET A 363 -1.56 -3.15 10.30
C MET A 363 -0.45 -2.53 11.17
N THR A 364 -0.79 -1.97 12.35
CA THR A 364 0.21 -1.50 13.32
C THR A 364 1.07 -2.65 13.85
N ASN A 365 0.49 -3.84 14.01
CA ASN A 365 1.21 -5.02 14.47
C ASN A 365 1.95 -5.71 13.33
N VAL A 366 1.38 -5.81 12.12
CA VAL A 366 2.09 -6.32 10.93
C VAL A 366 3.37 -5.52 10.65
N ALA A 367 3.36 -4.20 10.87
CA ALA A 367 4.54 -3.33 10.75
C ALA A 367 5.55 -3.41 11.93
N ARG A 368 5.33 -4.32 12.90
CA ARG A 368 6.22 -4.60 14.05
C ARG A 368 6.79 -6.03 14.02
N MET A 369 6.46 -6.82 13.00
CA MET A 369 6.85 -8.22 12.82
C MET A 369 8.08 -8.37 11.93
#